data_AF-A0A2S3QGT2-F1
#
_entry.id   AF-A0A2S3QGT2-F1
#
_cell.length_a   1.000
_cell.length_b   1.000
_cell.length_c   1.000
_cell.angle_alpha   90.00
_cell.angle_beta   90.00
_cell.angle_gamma   90.00
#
_symmetry.space_group_name_H-M   'P 1'
#
loop_
_entity.id
_entity.type
_entity.pdbx_description
1 polymer ?
#
loop_
_entity_poly.entity_id
_entity_poly.type
_entity_poly.pdbx_seq_one_letter_code
_entity_poly.pdbx_strand_id
1 'polypeptide(L)' 'MAGKSGKIRKDLRPGLTVDIVLKADQPTGRLTRGVIQDILTKSPTHPHGIKVRLVDGQVGRVQEIIEDDA' A
#
# COMPACT_ATOMS: atom_id res chain seq x y z
N MET A 1 2.07 -17.10 3.83
CA MET A 1 2.13 -15.64 3.83
C MET A 1 0.70 -15.12 3.80
N ALA A 2 0.19 -14.64 4.93
CA ALA A 2 -1.12 -13.99 4.98
C ALA A 2 -0.86 -12.49 5.16
N GLY A 3 -0.96 -11.71 4.09
CA GLY A 3 -0.75 -10.27 4.20
C GLY A 3 -1.91 -9.56 4.86
N LYS A 4 -1.60 -8.48 5.56
CA LYS A 4 -2.59 -7.65 6.29
C LYS A 4 -3.26 -6.65 5.35
N SER A 5 -4.51 -6.27 5.63
CA SER A 5 -5.27 -5.36 4.74
C SER A 5 -4.70 -3.93 4.70
N GLY A 6 -4.51 -3.39 3.49
CA GLY A 6 -4.07 -2.01 3.25
C GLY A 6 -5.10 -0.89 3.52
N LYS A 7 -6.25 -1.20 4.12
CA LYS A 7 -7.38 -0.27 4.28
C LYS A 7 -7.28 0.62 5.52
N ILE A 8 -6.45 0.25 6.49
CA ILE A 8 -6.36 0.93 7.79
C ILE A 8 -5.02 1.66 7.88
N ARG A 9 -5.06 2.98 8.02
CA ARG A 9 -3.85 3.83 8.13
C ARG A 9 -2.97 3.44 9.31
N LYS A 10 -3.57 3.03 10.43
CA LYS A 10 -2.83 2.67 11.66
C LYS A 10 -1.88 1.49 11.46
N ASP A 11 -2.13 0.65 10.46
CA ASP A 11 -1.32 -0.52 10.16
C ASP A 11 -0.20 -0.20 9.16
N LEU A 12 -0.17 1.02 8.62
CA LEU A 12 0.81 1.46 7.64
C LEU A 12 1.80 2.42 8.28
N ARG A 13 3.09 2.23 7.98
CA ARG A 13 4.20 3.09 8.35
C ARG A 13 5.18 3.18 7.19
N PRO A 14 5.89 4.31 7.01
CA PRO A 14 7.07 4.36 6.16
C PRO A 14 8.04 3.23 6.49
N GLY A 15 8.63 2.60 5.48
CA GLY A 15 9.52 1.45 5.62
C GLY A 15 8.85 0.08 5.52
N LEU A 16 7.51 -0.01 5.52
CA LEU A 16 6.82 -1.29 5.31
C LEU A 16 6.81 -1.71 3.84
N THR A 17 7.00 -3.00 3.60
CA THR A 17 6.77 -3.62 2.28
C THR A 17 5.29 -3.82 2.06
N VAL A 18 4.79 -3.31 0.94
CA VAL A 18 3.38 -3.36 0.58
C VAL A 18 3.19 -3.63 -0.90
N ASP A 19 2.07 -4.25 -1.23
CA ASP A 19 1.59 -4.38 -2.59
C ASP A 19 0.53 -3.30 -2.85
N ILE A 20 0.81 -2.42 -3.81
CA ILE A 20 -0.06 -1.32 -4.21
C ILE A 20 -0.62 -1.52 -5.61
N VAL A 21 -1.81 -0.98 -5.86
CA VAL A 21 -2.32 -0.81 -7.22
C VAL A 21 -2.04 0.63 -7.68
N LEU A 22 -1.33 0.76 -8.81
CA LEU A 22 -1.10 2.04 -9.47
C LEU A 22 -2.36 2.48 -10.22
N LYS A 23 -2.50 3.77 -10.51
CA LYS A 23 -3.64 4.27 -11.30
C LYS A 23 -3.72 3.59 -12.68
N ALA A 24 -2.58 3.37 -13.33
CA ALA A 24 -2.50 2.70 -14.63
C ALA A 24 -2.95 1.23 -14.57
N ASP A 25 -2.76 0.59 -13.41
CA ASP A 25 -3.06 -0.83 -13.20
C ASP A 25 -4.43 -1.08 -12.56
N GLN A 26 -5.22 -0.04 -12.25
CA GLN A 26 -6.58 -0.20 -11.72
C GLN A 26 -7.50 -1.05 -12.62
N PRO A 27 -7.47 -0.98 -13.96
CA PRO A 27 -8.29 -1.82 -14.82
C PRO A 27 -7.86 -3.29 -14.82
N THR A 28 -6.56 -3.55 -14.65
CA THR A 28 -5.97 -4.89 -14.73
C THR A 28 -5.85 -5.56 -13.36
N GLY A 29 -5.92 -4.78 -12.28
CA GLY A 29 -5.70 -5.25 -10.91
C GLY A 29 -4.26 -5.62 -10.60
N ARG A 30 -3.30 -5.29 -11.48
CA ARG A 30 -1.89 -5.63 -11.27
C ARG A 30 -1.36 -4.90 -10.04
N LEU A 31 -0.72 -5.68 -9.17
CA LEU A 31 -0.09 -5.16 -7.96
C LEU A 31 1.39 -4.92 -8.21
N THR A 32 1.89 -3.84 -7.64
CA THR A 32 3.30 -3.46 -7.61
C THR A 32 3.78 -3.52 -6.17
N ARG A 33 4.80 -4.33 -5.93
CA ARG A 33 5.45 -4.42 -4.63
C ARG A 33 6.43 -3.27 -4.45
N GLY A 34 6.43 -2.67 -3.27
CA GLY A 34 7.48 -1.72 -2.90
C GLY A 34 7.43 -1.33 -1.42
N VAL A 35 8.34 -0.44 -1.04
CA VAL A 35 8.46 0.06 0.32
C VAL A 35 7.81 1.42 0.44
N ILE A 36 6.98 1.65 1.46
CA ILE A 36 6.34 2.95 1.71
C ILE A 36 7.38 4.01 2.04
N GLN A 37 7.35 5.11 1.30
CA GLN A 37 8.02 6.36 1.65
C GLN A 37 7.09 7.28 2.43
N ASP A 38 5.93 7.64 1.84
CA ASP A 38 4.98 8.58 2.45
C ASP A 38 3.55 8.04 2.44
N ILE A 39 2.77 8.40 3.46
CA ILE A 39 1.34 8.09 3.54
C ILE A 39 0.52 9.33 3.23
N LEU A 40 -0.16 9.33 2.08
CA LEU A 40 -0.86 10.49 1.52
C LEU A 40 -2.33 10.60 1.96
N THR A 41 -2.97 9.50 2.39
CA THR A 41 -4.35 9.55 2.92
C THR A 41 -4.35 9.92 4.40
N LYS A 42 -5.04 11.02 4.76
CA LYS A 42 -5.17 11.47 6.16
C LYS A 42 -6.19 10.67 6.97
N SER A 43 -7.26 10.19 6.33
CA SER A 43 -8.32 9.42 6.99
C SER A 43 -7.80 8.11 7.61
N PRO A 44 -8.37 7.65 8.73
CA PRO A 44 -7.93 6.44 9.41
C PRO A 44 -8.25 5.16 8.61
N THR A 45 -9.30 5.17 7.79
CA THR A 45 -9.71 4.05 6.94
C THR A 45 -10.09 4.54 5.55
N HIS A 46 -9.93 3.67 4.55
CA HIS A 46 -10.34 3.98 3.17
C HIS A 46 -10.79 2.70 2.44
N PRO A 47 -11.93 2.71 1.72
CA PRO A 47 -12.53 1.50 1.14
C PRO A 47 -11.63 0.80 0.12
N HIS A 48 -10.92 1.58 -0.69
CA HIS A 48 -10.02 1.07 -1.74
C HIS A 48 -8.55 0.94 -1.30
N GLY A 49 -8.26 1.16 -0.02
CA GLY A 49 -6.89 1.22 0.48
C GLY A 49 -6.35 2.64 0.68
N ILE A 50 -5.34 2.73 1.52
CA ILE A 50 -4.65 3.98 1.86
C ILE A 50 -3.73 4.36 0.69
N LYS A 51 -3.75 5.64 0.31
CA LYS A 51 -2.86 6.16 -0.73
C LYS A 51 -1.47 6.38 -0.15
N VAL A 52 -0.46 5.82 -0.80
CA VAL A 52 0.95 5.93 -0.39
C VAL A 52 1.83 6.30 -1.59
N ARG A 53 3.00 6.85 -1.28
CA ARG A 53 4.13 6.97 -2.19
C ARG A 53 5.16 5.92 -1.80
N LEU A 54 5.68 5.18 -2.77
CA LEU A 54 6.78 4.25 -2.59
C LEU A 54 8.13 4.96 -2.68
N VAL A 55 9.19 4.33 -2.16
CA VAL A 55 10.57 4.85 -2.20
C VAL A 55 11.11 5.12 -3.61
N ASP A 56 10.58 4.42 -4.62
CA ASP A 56 10.89 4.62 -6.04
C ASP A 56 10.11 5.78 -6.69
N GLY A 57 9.28 6.48 -5.91
CA GLY A 57 8.45 7.61 -6.35
C GLY A 57 7.07 7.23 -6.89
N GLN A 58 6.75 5.94 -7.01
CA GLN A 58 5.45 5.48 -7.49
C GLN A 58 4.34 5.78 -6.47
N VAL A 59 3.13 6.07 -6.97
CA VAL A 59 1.98 6.43 -6.12
C VAL A 59 0.78 5.54 -6.43
N GLY A 60 0.24 4.89 -5.40
CA GLY A 60 -0.88 3.98 -5.55
C GLY A 60 -1.69 3.78 -4.27
N ARG A 61 -2.61 2.82 -4.32
CA ARG A 61 -3.45 2.42 -3.19
C ARG A 61 -2.98 1.07 -2.65
N VAL A 62 -2.69 1.01 -1.35
CA VAL A 62 -2.27 -0.25 -0.71
C VAL A 62 -3.41 -1.27 -0.75
N GLN A 63 -3.13 -2.45 -1.28
CA GLN A 63 -4.05 -3.59 -1.22
C GLN A 63 -3.66 -4.53 -0.07
N GLU A 64 -2.37 -4.84 0.02
CA GLU A 64 -1.84 -5.83 0.97
C GLU A 64 -0.53 -5.34 1.60
N ILE A 65 -0.36 -5.65 2.89
CA ILE A 65 0.86 -5.40 3.65
C ILE A 65 1.59 -6.74 3.73
N ILE A 66 2.85 -6.75 3.31
CA ILE A 66 3.69 -7.94 3.31
C ILE A 66 4.44 -7.97 4.64
N GLU A 67 3.98 -8.82 5.55
CA GLU A 67 4.69 -9.15 6.78
C GLU A 67 5.69 -10.27 6.43
N ASP A 68 6.99 -9.97 6.49
CA ASP A 68 8.03 -10.98 6.47
C ASP A 68 8.08 -11.58 7.88
N ASP A 69 7.33 -12.65 8.12
CA ASP A 69 7.49 -13.50 9.29
C ASP A 69 8.83 -14.25 9.14
N ALA A 70 9.93 -13.59 9.54
CA ALA A 70 11.25 -14.19 9.70
C ALA A 70 11.53 -14.51 11.17
#